data_AF-A0A176ZKH5-F1
#
_entry.id   AF-A0A176ZKH5-F1
#
_cell.length_a   1.000
_cell.length_b   1.000
_cell.length_c   1.000
_cell.angle_alpha   90.00
_cell.angle_beta   90.00
_cell.angle_gamma   90.00
#
_symmetry.space_group_name_H-M   'P 1'
#
loop_
_entity.id
_entity.type
_entity.pdbx_description
1 polymer ?
#
loop_
_entity_poly.entity_id
_entity_poly.type
_entity_poly.pdbx_seq_one_letter_code
_entity_poly.pdbx_strand_id
1 'polypeptide(L)' 'MMRLKIGALPDDKPVRLAVELPAPVHRDLIAYAEVLSCETGQKVSDPGKLIAPMVARFMATDRAFAKSRKKRQATEDKG' A
#
# COMPACT_ATOMS: atom_id res chain seq x y z
N MET A 1 12.10 -7.03 -17.76
CA MET A 1 11.29 -5.82 -17.52
C MET A 1 10.70 -5.90 -16.12
N MET A 2 10.98 -4.92 -15.25
CA MET A 2 10.46 -4.87 -13.88
C MET A 2 9.04 -4.30 -13.92
N ARG A 3 8.04 -5.10 -13.55
CA ARG A 3 6.67 -4.61 -13.29
C ARG A 3 6.65 -3.86 -11.96
N LEU A 4 5.91 -2.76 -11.88
CA LEU A 4 5.58 -2.12 -10.61
C LEU A 4 4.87 -3.10 -9.67
N LYS A 5 5.12 -2.94 -8.36
CA LYS A 5 4.62 -3.86 -7.33
C LYS A 5 3.13 -3.67 -6.99
N ILE A 6 2.48 -2.69 -7.61
CA ILE A 6 1.10 -2.25 -7.35
C ILE A 6 0.27 -2.39 -8.62
N GLY A 7 -0.94 -2.95 -8.51
CA GLY A 7 -1.94 -3.03 -9.59
C GLY A 7 -3.06 -1.99 -9.41
N ALA A 8 -4.23 -2.22 -9.99
CA ALA A 8 -5.38 -1.33 -9.85
C ALA A 8 -5.74 -1.04 -8.38
N LEU A 9 -6.15 0.19 -8.08
CA LEU A 9 -6.52 0.63 -6.73
C LEU A 9 -7.83 -0.05 -6.28
N PRO A 10 -7.87 -0.69 -5.11
CA PRO A 10 -9.09 -1.32 -4.58
C PRO A 10 -10.12 -0.28 -4.10
N ASP A 11 -11.41 -0.64 -4.16
CA ASP A 11 -12.56 0.14 -3.71
C ASP A 11 -13.10 -0.41 -2.38
N ASP A 12 -12.36 -0.20 -1.29
CA ASP A 12 -12.71 -0.65 0.07
C ASP A 12 -13.21 0.52 0.94
N LYS A 13 -14.02 0.24 1.97
CA LYS A 13 -14.47 1.26 2.97
C LYS A 13 -13.25 1.87 3.67
N PRO A 14 -12.91 3.15 3.42
CA PRO A 14 -11.65 3.71 3.90
C PRO A 14 -11.76 4.17 5.36
N VAL A 15 -10.73 3.90 6.15
CA VAL A 15 -10.50 4.56 7.44
C VAL A 15 -9.59 5.76 7.20
N ARG A 16 -10.00 6.96 7.62
CA ARG A 16 -9.19 8.17 7.47
C ARG A 16 -8.08 8.19 8.52
N LEU A 17 -6.85 8.33 8.06
CA LEU A 17 -5.66 8.53 8.88
C LEU A 17 -4.98 9.83 8.42
N ALA A 18 -4.64 10.70 9.37
CA ALA A 18 -3.74 11.82 9.12
C ALA A 18 -2.30 11.34 9.32
N VAL A 19 -1.44 11.53 8.32
CA VAL A 19 -0.06 11.04 8.33
C VAL A 19 0.87 12.15 7.88
N GLU A 20 1.94 12.39 8.62
CA GLU A 20 3.02 13.28 8.20
C GLU A 20 4.07 12.47 7.45
N LEU A 21 4.49 12.96 6.29
CA LEU A 21 5.51 12.32 5.46
C LEU A 21 6.72 13.25 5.31
N PRO A 22 7.95 12.72 5.37
CA PRO A 22 9.12 13.48 4.97
C PRO A 22 8.97 14.01 3.54
N ALA A 23 9.40 15.25 3.29
CA ALA A 23 9.32 15.87 1.97
C ALA A 23 9.96 15.05 0.82
N PRO A 24 11.06 14.30 1.02
CA PRO A 24 11.57 13.38 0.00
C PRO A 24 10.57 12.28 -0.37
N VAL A 25 9.90 11.68 0.61
CA VAL A 25 8.92 10.60 0.39
C VAL A 25 7.72 11.10 -0.40
N HIS A 26 7.23 12.31 -0.12
CA HIS A 26 6.15 12.90 -0.91
C HIS A 26 6.55 13.11 -2.38
N ARG A 27 7.78 13.57 -2.63
CA ARG A 27 8.31 13.73 -4.00
C ARG A 27 8.41 12.39 -4.72
N ASP A 28 8.87 11.34 -4.03
CA ASP A 28 8.94 9.99 -4.59
C ASP A 28 7.55 9.41 -4.88
N LEU A 29 6.54 9.71 -4.06
CA LEU A 29 5.16 9.31 -4.31
C LEU A 29 4.59 9.98 -5.57
N ILE A 30 4.90 11.26 -5.82
CA ILE A 30 4.51 11.95 -7.05
C ILE A 30 5.13 11.24 -8.26
N ALA A 31 6.45 11.03 -8.24
CA ALA A 31 7.15 10.36 -9.33
C ALA A 31 6.61 8.94 -9.56
N TYR A 32 6.30 8.20 -8.49
CA TYR A 32 5.69 6.88 -8.59
C TYR A 32 4.30 6.93 -9.24
N ALA A 33 3.47 7.92 -8.88
CA ALA A 33 2.14 8.12 -9.46
C ALA A 33 2.21 8.38 -10.97
N GLU A 34 3.20 9.16 -11.42
CA GLU A 34 3.44 9.43 -12.84
C GLU A 34 3.80 8.14 -13.60
N VAL A 35 4.79 7.39 -13.10
CA VAL A 35 5.21 6.13 -13.73
C VAL A 35 4.06 5.12 -13.76
N LEU A 36 3.31 4.99 -12.66
CA LEU A 36 2.15 4.09 -12.61
C LEU A 36 1.05 4.52 -13.59
N SER A 37 0.84 5.83 -13.76
CA SER A 37 -0.13 6.34 -14.72
C SER A 37 0.26 6.02 -16.16
N CYS A 38 1.56 6.11 -16.47
CA CYS A 38 2.10 5.71 -17.77
C CYS A 38 1.96 4.20 -18.02
N GLU A 39 2.25 3.36 -17.02
CA GLU A 39 2.17 1.90 -17.17
C GLU A 39 0.73 1.38 -17.30
N THR A 40 -0.22 2.01 -16.60
CA THR A 40 -1.61 1.52 -16.54
C THR A 40 -2.55 2.25 -17.49
N GLY A 41 -2.13 3.40 -18.05
CA GLY A 41 -3.01 4.31 -18.79
C GLY A 41 -4.05 5.01 -17.90
N GLN A 42 -4.01 4.81 -16.58
CA GLN A 42 -4.96 5.39 -15.63
C GLN A 42 -4.28 6.49 -14.82
N LYS A 43 -4.80 7.71 -14.92
CA LYS A 43 -4.25 8.85 -14.18
C LYS A 43 -4.41 8.67 -12.67
N VAL A 44 -3.30 8.71 -11.94
CA VAL A 44 -3.27 8.79 -10.48
C VAL A 44 -3.16 10.27 -10.08
N SER A 45 -4.30 10.91 -9.79
CA SER A 45 -4.36 12.35 -9.49
C SER A 45 -3.93 12.71 -8.07
N ASP A 46 -3.97 11.75 -7.15
CA ASP A 46 -3.62 11.93 -5.75
C ASP A 46 -2.55 10.88 -5.36
N PRO A 47 -1.28 11.29 -5.19
CA PRO A 47 -0.20 10.39 -4.77
C PRO A 47 -0.46 9.71 -3.43
N GLY A 48 -1.27 10.32 -2.56
CA GLY A 48 -1.65 9.75 -1.27
C GLY A 48 -2.44 8.45 -1.39
N LYS A 49 -3.18 8.27 -2.49
CA LYS A 49 -3.92 7.02 -2.77
C LYS A 49 -3.01 5.81 -3.00
N LEU A 50 -1.71 6.02 -3.22
CA LEU A 50 -0.73 4.94 -3.33
C LEU A 50 -0.34 4.36 -1.97
N ILE A 51 -0.49 5.12 -0.88
CA ILE A 51 0.00 4.73 0.45
C ILE A 51 -0.69 3.45 0.92
N ALA A 52 -2.02 3.39 0.84
CA ALA A 52 -2.80 2.24 1.26
C ALA A 52 -2.40 0.93 0.53
N PRO A 53 -2.39 0.86 -0.82
CA PRO A 53 -1.97 -0.35 -1.52
C PRO A 53 -0.47 -0.66 -1.35
N MET A 54 0.41 0.34 -1.20
CA MET A 54 1.82 0.12 -0.87
C MET A 54 1.99 -0.60 0.48
N VAL A 55 1.32 -0.10 1.52
CA VAL A 55 1.36 -0.68 2.87
C VAL A 55 0.74 -2.08 2.86
N ALA A 56 -0.40 -2.26 2.19
CA ALA A 56 -1.03 -3.56 2.05
C ALA A 56 -0.11 -4.57 1.36
N ARG A 57 0.57 -4.17 0.27
CA ARG A 57 1.53 -5.01 -0.44
C ARG A 57 2.72 -5.36 0.44
N PHE A 58 3.27 -4.39 1.17
CA PHE A 58 4.35 -4.61 2.12
C PHE A 58 3.95 -5.67 3.17
N MET A 59 2.84 -5.47 3.87
CA MET A 59 2.32 -6.41 4.87
C MET A 59 2.06 -7.81 4.31
N ALA A 60 1.50 -7.90 3.09
CA ALA A 60 1.23 -9.18 2.44
C ALA A 60 2.52 -9.94 2.08
N THR A 61 3.61 -9.22 1.78
CA THR A 61 4.90 -9.83 1.42
C THR A 61 5.80 -10.14 2.62
N ASP A 62 5.56 -9.52 3.78
CA ASP A 62 6.29 -9.78 5.00
C ASP A 62 5.85 -11.11 5.64
N ARG A 63 6.66 -12.16 5.43
CA ARG A 63 6.41 -13.50 5.99
C ARG A 63 6.50 -13.54 7.51
N ALA A 64 7.36 -12.72 8.12
CA ALA A 64 7.50 -12.68 9.57
C ALA A 64 6.23 -12.08 10.18
N PHE A 65 5.75 -10.97 9.62
CA PHE A 65 4.46 -10.38 9.97
C PHE A 65 3.31 -11.38 9.79
N ALA A 66 3.23 -12.05 8.64
CA ALA A 66 2.17 -13.02 8.36
C ALA A 66 2.14 -14.18 9.37
N LYS A 67 3.30 -14.71 9.78
CA LYS A 67 3.41 -15.75 10.81
C LYS A 67 2.93 -15.26 12.18
N SER A 68 3.35 -14.07 12.59
CA SER A 68 2.94 -13.47 13.87
C SER A 68 1.45 -13.19 13.93
N ARG A 69 0.87 -12.66 12.84
CA ARG A 69 -0.58 -12.42 12.75
C ARG A 69 -1.40 -13.71 12.91
N LYS A 70 -1.00 -14.80 12.25
CA LYS A 70 -1.67 -16.11 12.38
C LYS A 70 -1.64 -16.65 13.81
N LYS A 71 -0.49 -16.52 14.48
CA LYS A 71 -0.36 -16.95 15.90
C LYS A 71 -1.30 -16.18 16.81
N ARG A 72 -1.45 -14.86 16.59
CA ARG A 72 -2.31 -13.99 17.39
C ARG A 72 -3.80 -14.33 17.22
N GLN A 73 -4.23 -14.54 15.98
CA GLN A 73 -5.62 -14.96 15.66
C GLN A 73 -5.98 -16.31 16.29
N ALA A 74 -5.05 -17.28 16.28
CA ALA A 74 -5.29 -18.59 16.90
C ALA A 74 -5.41 -18.56 18.43
N THR A 75 -4.96 -17.48 19.08
CA THR A 75 -5.10 -17.26 20.53
C THR A 75 -6.40 -16.54 20.85
N GLU A 76 -6.84 -15.62 19.99
CA GLU A 76 -8.11 -14.87 20.15
C GLU A 76 -9.35 -15.75 19.92
N ASP A 77 -9.25 -16.78 19.06
CA ASP A 77 -10.35 -17.73 18.77
C ASP A 77 -10.53 -18.82 19.85
N LYS A 78 -9.73 -18.78 20.92
CA LYS A 78 -9.72 -19.76 22.03
C LYS A 78 -10.11 -19.18 23.39
N GLY A 79 -10.46 -17.90 23.47
CA GLY A 79 -10.91 -17.22 24.69
C GLY A 79 -12.35 -16.73 24.53
#